data_AF-A0A163YZY5-F1
#
_entry.id   AF-A0A163YZY5-F1
#
_cell.length_a   1.000
_cell.length_b   1.000
_cell.length_c   1.000
_cell.angle_alpha   90.00
_cell.angle_beta   90.00
_cell.angle_gamma   90.00
#
_symmetry.space_group_name_H-M   'P 1'
#
loop_
_entity.id
_entity.type
_entity.pdbx_description
1 polymer ?
#
loop_
_entity_poly.entity_id
_entity_poly.type
_entity_poly.pdbx_seq_one_letter_code
_entity_poly.pdbx_strand_id
1 'polypeptide(L)'
;MPVVTLLSDFVDGTSMALSEDTEAQSLNSYMVRNPGQLWAGMQQRRLARNLTRRRRGPGTLYYAPTETAQASVAAYLQTDTGSDEEERQQQAMQASGVEIAPHVGEAMERKALFSRRQFKLTQQAQAKGFG
;
A
#
# COMPACT_ATOMS: atom_id res chain seq x y z
N MET A 1 -3.08 1.45 -18.67
CA MET A 1 -4.32 1.20 -17.92
C MET A 1 -4.12 1.68 -16.49
N PRO A 2 -5.16 2.10 -15.76
CA PRO A 2 -5.02 2.47 -14.34
C PRO A 2 -4.54 1.29 -13.49
N VAL A 3 -3.70 1.58 -12.51
CA VAL A 3 -3.14 0.57 -11.60
C VAL A 3 -3.48 0.95 -10.16
N VAL A 4 -3.92 -0.04 -9.37
CA VAL A 4 -4.08 0.12 -7.92
C VAL A 4 -3.00 -0.69 -7.22
N THR A 5 -2.30 -0.07 -6.29
CA THR A 5 -1.30 -0.72 -5.44
C THR A 5 -1.72 -0.66 -3.98
N LEU A 6 -1.75 -1.81 -3.31
CA LEU A 6 -1.91 -1.92 -1.86
C LEU A 6 -0.56 -2.15 -1.20
N LEU A 7 -0.12 -1.22 -0.35
CA LEU A 7 1.00 -1.40 0.57
C LEU A 7 0.46 -1.79 1.95
N SER A 8 1.05 -2.80 2.59
CA SER A 8 0.71 -3.19 3.96
C SER A 8 1.92 -3.60 4.77
N ASP A 9 1.91 -3.19 6.04
CA ASP A 9 2.88 -3.62 7.05
C ASP A 9 2.32 -4.75 7.92
N PHE A 10 3.19 -5.65 8.33
CA PHE A 10 2.86 -6.86 9.08
C PHE A 10 3.55 -6.89 10.44
N VAL A 11 2.97 -7.67 11.36
CA VAL A 11 3.47 -7.77 12.74
C VAL A 11 4.83 -8.46 12.86
N ASP A 12 5.27 -9.17 11.81
CA ASP A 12 6.60 -9.77 11.71
C ASP A 12 7.69 -8.76 11.28
N GLY A 13 7.31 -7.49 11.17
CA GLY A 13 8.20 -6.41 10.75
C GLY A 13 8.30 -6.23 9.24
N THR A 14 7.77 -7.16 8.44
CA THR A 14 7.83 -7.08 6.97
C THR A 14 6.74 -6.19 6.38
N SER A 15 7.00 -5.67 5.18
CA SER A 15 6.02 -4.95 4.37
C SER A 15 5.83 -5.66 3.03
N MET A 16 4.65 -5.52 2.42
CA MET A 16 4.36 -6.05 1.09
C MET A 16 3.52 -5.06 0.30
N ALA A 17 3.92 -4.83 -0.96
CA ALA A 17 3.12 -4.14 -1.94
C ALA A 17 2.53 -5.16 -2.93
N LEU A 18 1.26 -4.95 -3.31
CA LEU A 18 0.59 -5.73 -4.33
C LEU A 18 -0.14 -4.80 -5.28
N SER A 19 0.11 -4.94 -6.57
CA SER A 19 -0.52 -4.14 -7.62
C SER A 19 -1.41 -4.99 -8.51
N GLU A 20 -2.49 -4.40 -9.02
CA GLU A 20 -3.32 -4.96 -10.09
C GLU A 20 -3.78 -3.86 -11.05
N ASP A 21 -3.96 -4.22 -12.31
CA ASP A 21 -4.64 -3.37 -13.29
C ASP A 21 -6.12 -3.26 -12.96
N THR A 22 -6.73 -2.11 -13.27
CA THR A 22 -8.15 -1.90 -13.03
C THR A 22 -8.84 -1.09 -14.10
N GLU A 23 -10.11 -1.40 -14.34
CA GLU A 23 -11.05 -0.62 -15.15
C GLU A 23 -11.80 0.43 -14.31
N ALA A 24 -11.50 0.55 -13.02
CA ALA A 24 -12.08 1.58 -12.17
C ALA A 24 -11.58 2.96 -12.59
N GLN A 25 -12.50 3.94 -12.66
CA GLN A 25 -12.17 5.31 -13.08
C GLN A 25 -11.54 6.17 -11.97
N SER A 26 -11.63 5.73 -10.71
CA SER A 26 -11.08 6.40 -9.53
C SER A 26 -10.83 5.39 -8.41
N LEU A 27 -10.08 5.80 -7.38
CA LEU A 27 -9.86 4.97 -6.19
C LEU A 27 -11.18 4.65 -5.47
N ASN A 28 -12.09 5.62 -5.39
CA ASN A 28 -13.40 5.41 -4.78
C ASN A 28 -14.22 4.36 -5.57
N SER A 29 -14.23 4.46 -6.90
CA SER A 29 -14.90 3.46 -7.76
C SER A 29 -14.30 2.06 -7.57
N TYR A 30 -12.98 1.98 -7.43
CA TYR A 30 -12.28 0.73 -7.16
C TYR A 30 -12.71 0.13 -5.81
N MET A 31 -12.65 0.92 -4.74
CA MET A 31 -12.96 0.46 -3.38
C MET A 31 -14.40 -0.03 -3.23
N VAL A 32 -15.34 0.54 -3.99
CA VAL A 32 -16.75 0.08 -4.03
C VAL A 32 -16.91 -1.22 -4.81
N ARG A 33 -16.23 -1.36 -5.97
CA ARG A 33 -16.40 -2.52 -6.86
C ARG A 33 -15.67 -3.76 -6.36
N ASN A 34 -14.44 -3.59 -5.86
CA ASN A 34 -13.54 -4.69 -5.49
C ASN A 34 -13.08 -4.57 -4.03
N PRO A 35 -14.01 -4.54 -3.04
CA PRO A 35 -13.63 -4.37 -1.65
C PRO A 35 -12.75 -5.53 -1.19
N GLY A 36 -11.47 -5.26 -0.93
CA GLY A 36 -10.55 -6.22 -0.36
C GLY A 36 -9.96 -7.26 -1.32
N GLN A 37 -10.11 -7.10 -2.65
CA GLN A 37 -9.51 -8.02 -3.63
C GLN A 37 -7.98 -8.08 -3.49
N LEU A 38 -7.31 -6.93 -3.51
CA LEU A 38 -5.87 -6.84 -3.27
C LEU A 38 -5.49 -7.39 -1.89
N TRP A 39 -6.34 -7.22 -0.88
CA TRP A 39 -6.05 -7.76 0.44
C TRP A 39 -6.08 -9.30 0.45
N ALA A 40 -7.06 -9.91 -0.21
CA ALA A 40 -7.13 -11.36 -0.36
C ALA A 40 -5.91 -11.91 -1.12
N GLY A 41 -5.52 -11.26 -2.22
CA GLY A 41 -4.32 -11.63 -2.99
C GLY A 41 -3.04 -11.52 -2.15
N MET A 42 -2.93 -10.48 -1.32
CA MET A 42 -1.79 -10.31 -0.42
C MET A 42 -1.73 -11.41 0.65
N GLN A 43 -2.87 -11.78 1.24
CA GLN A 43 -2.93 -12.90 2.18
C GLN A 43 -2.50 -14.22 1.54
N GLN A 44 -2.94 -14.50 0.30
CA GLN A 44 -2.55 -15.70 -0.43
C GLN A 44 -1.03 -15.73 -0.70
N ARG A 45 -0.44 -14.64 -1.18
CA ARG A 45 1.01 -14.55 -1.44
C ARG A 45 1.83 -14.74 -0.15
N ARG A 46 1.37 -14.19 0.96
CA ARG A 46 2.05 -14.36 2.25
C ARG A 46 1.92 -15.76 2.79
N LEU A 47 0.75 -16.39 2.65
CA LEU A 47 0.54 -17.79 3.00
C LEU A 47 1.49 -18.70 2.20
N ALA A 48 1.62 -18.48 0.89
CA ALA A 48 2.53 -19.23 0.03
C ALA A 48 4.01 -19.10 0.42
N ARG A 49 4.38 -17.99 1.10
CA ARG A 49 5.73 -17.72 1.62
C ARG A 49 5.91 -18.10 3.09
N ASN A 50 4.92 -18.75 3.72
CA ASN A 50 4.90 -19.06 5.15
C ASN A 50 5.09 -17.83 6.07
N LEU A 51 4.59 -16.66 5.63
CA LEU A 51 4.67 -15.41 6.38
C LEU A 51 3.38 -15.16 7.17
N THR A 52 3.46 -14.35 8.24
CA THR A 52 2.26 -13.98 9.01
C THR A 52 1.27 -13.22 8.13
N ARG A 53 -0.03 -13.47 8.31
CA ARG A 53 -1.10 -12.69 7.65
C ARG A 53 -1.62 -11.53 8.50
N ARG A 54 -1.14 -11.40 9.75
CA ARG A 54 -1.60 -10.36 10.67
C ARG A 54 -0.94 -9.03 10.31
N ARG A 55 -1.75 -8.05 9.93
CA ARG A 55 -1.29 -6.68 9.67
C ARG A 55 -0.96 -5.97 10.98
N ARG A 56 -0.04 -5.02 10.88
CA ARG A 56 0.31 -4.10 11.95
C ARG A 56 -0.71 -2.95 12.08
N GLY A 57 -1.37 -2.60 10.99
CA GLY A 57 -2.32 -1.48 10.92
C GLY A 57 -3.07 -1.48 9.59
N PRO A 58 -3.86 -0.41 9.31
CA PRO A 58 -4.40 -0.23 7.98
C PRO A 58 -3.26 -0.12 6.97
N GLY A 59 -3.46 -0.64 5.77
CA GLY A 59 -2.52 -0.38 4.67
C GLY A 59 -2.94 0.82 3.87
N THR A 60 -2.21 1.07 2.80
CA THR A 60 -2.39 2.24 1.95
C THR A 60 -2.65 1.79 0.52
N LEU A 61 -3.74 2.28 -0.07
CA LEU A 61 -4.01 2.15 -1.49
C LEU A 61 -3.47 3.37 -2.22
N TYR A 62 -2.81 3.12 -3.34
CA TYR A 62 -2.37 4.11 -4.31
C TYR A 62 -3.06 3.80 -5.63
N TYR A 63 -3.87 4.72 -6.14
CA TYR A 63 -4.46 4.62 -7.47
C TYR A 63 -3.70 5.53 -8.43
N ALA A 64 -3.08 4.91 -9.44
CA ALA A 64 -2.35 5.57 -10.49
C ALA A 64 -3.19 5.56 -11.77
N PRO A 65 -3.76 6.71 -12.20
CA PRO A 65 -4.58 6.79 -13.41
C PRO A 65 -3.76 6.67 -14.71
N THR A 66 -2.46 6.97 -14.66
CA THR A 66 -1.56 7.03 -15.81
C THR A 66 -0.26 6.27 -15.55
N GLU A 67 0.50 5.99 -16.62
CA GLU A 67 1.82 5.36 -16.51
C GLU A 67 2.83 6.24 -15.74
N THR A 68 2.73 7.56 -15.87
CA THR A 68 3.57 8.50 -15.10
C THR A 68 3.26 8.46 -13.61
N ALA A 69 1.97 8.38 -13.26
CA ALA A 69 1.52 8.20 -11.89
C ALA A 69 1.99 6.84 -11.34
N GLN A 70 1.93 5.78 -12.14
CA GLN A 70 2.40 4.44 -11.77
C GLN A 70 3.91 4.44 -11.51
N ALA A 71 4.70 5.07 -12.37
CA ALA A 71 6.15 5.19 -12.18
C ALA A 71 6.47 5.95 -10.88
N SER A 72 5.70 6.98 -10.54
CA SER A 72 5.87 7.74 -9.30
C SER A 72 5.55 6.91 -8.05
N VAL A 73 4.50 6.08 -8.09
CA VAL A 73 4.22 5.12 -7.01
C VAL A 73 5.36 4.11 -6.87
N ALA A 74 5.86 3.56 -7.98
CA ALA A 74 6.96 2.60 -7.95
C ALA A 74 8.25 3.21 -7.37
N ALA A 75 8.56 4.45 -7.75
CA ALA A 75 9.69 5.20 -7.22
C ALA A 75 9.55 5.43 -5.70
N TYR A 76 8.37 5.90 -5.25
CA TYR A 76 8.07 6.08 -3.83
C TYR A 76 8.27 4.79 -3.03
N LEU A 77 7.75 3.66 -3.51
CA LEU A 77 7.85 2.36 -2.83
C LEU A 77 9.27 1.77 -2.77
N GLN A 78 10.23 2.35 -3.50
CA GLN A 78 11.64 1.96 -3.48
C GLN A 78 12.48 2.86 -2.56
N THR A 79 11.90 3.91 -1.99
CA THR A 79 12.62 4.82 -1.08
C THR A 79 12.73 4.23 0.33
N ASP A 80 13.79 4.61 1.04
CA ASP A 80 13.92 4.31 2.47
C ASP A 80 13.01 5.26 3.26
N THR A 81 12.16 4.77 4.20
CA THR A 81 11.37 5.75 4.96
C THR A 81 12.18 6.67 5.85
N GLY A 82 11.66 7.88 5.98
CA GLY A 82 12.26 8.99 6.69
C GLY A 82 13.43 9.60 5.92
N SER A 83 13.70 9.16 4.69
CA SER A 83 14.68 9.81 3.82
C SER A 83 14.09 11.05 3.15
N ASP A 84 14.95 12.01 2.86
CA ASP A 84 14.57 13.17 2.04
C ASP A 84 14.07 12.75 0.65
N GLU A 85 14.53 11.59 0.16
CA GLU A 85 14.06 11.00 -1.09
C GLU A 85 12.61 10.55 -1.00
N GLU A 86 12.19 9.94 0.11
CA GLU A 86 10.79 9.56 0.35
C GLU A 86 9.88 10.78 0.26
N GLU A 87 10.27 11.91 0.87
CA GLU A 87 9.48 13.14 0.83
C GLU A 87 9.38 13.71 -0.59
N ARG A 88 10.50 13.74 -1.34
CA ARG A 88 10.49 14.16 -2.75
C ARG A 88 9.59 13.28 -3.61
N GLN A 89 9.69 11.97 -3.46
CA GLN A 89 8.86 11.03 -4.22
C GLN A 89 7.39 11.10 -3.81
N GLN A 90 7.10 11.36 -2.54
CA GLN A 90 5.74 11.57 -2.06
C GLN A 90 5.12 12.83 -2.71
N GLN A 91 5.88 13.92 -2.81
CA GLN A 91 5.44 15.14 -3.49
C GLN A 91 5.25 14.92 -4.99
N ALA A 92 6.17 14.20 -5.66
CA ALA A 92 6.07 13.87 -7.07
C ALA A 92 4.85 12.97 -7.37
N MET A 93 4.57 12.02 -6.48
CA MET A 93 3.39 11.15 -6.55
C MET A 93 2.09 11.95 -6.46
N GLN A 94 1.99 12.89 -5.51
CA GLN A 94 0.83 13.79 -5.39
C GLN A 94 0.66 14.69 -6.62
N ALA A 95 1.77 15.26 -7.13
CA ALA A 95 1.75 16.09 -8.33
C ALA A 95 1.35 15.32 -9.60
N SER A 96 1.59 14.00 -9.63
CA SER A 96 1.23 13.12 -10.74
C SER A 96 -0.24 12.66 -10.71
N GLY A 97 -1.05 13.14 -9.76
CA GLY A 97 -2.47 12.83 -9.67
C GLY A 97 -2.78 11.45 -9.08
N VAL A 98 -1.86 10.90 -8.28
CA VAL A 98 -2.11 9.65 -7.56
C VAL A 98 -3.10 9.89 -6.42
N GLU A 99 -4.17 9.11 -6.39
CA GLU A 99 -5.11 9.10 -5.26
C GLU A 99 -4.62 8.14 -4.18
N ILE A 100 -4.73 8.55 -2.92
CA ILE A 100 -4.23 7.77 -1.77
C ILE A 100 -5.36 7.61 -0.75
N ALA A 101 -5.61 6.39 -0.30
CA ALA A 101 -6.59 6.11 0.75
C ALA A 101 -6.14 4.99 1.70
N PRO A 102 -6.53 5.03 2.97
CA PRO A 102 -6.32 3.91 3.87
C PRO A 102 -7.19 2.71 3.46
N HIS A 103 -6.60 1.51 3.43
CA HIS A 103 -7.32 0.25 3.31
C HIS A 103 -7.48 -0.41 4.67
N VAL A 104 -8.73 -0.44 5.14
CA VAL A 104 -9.11 -1.00 6.43
C VAL A 104 -9.88 -2.31 6.23
N GLY A 105 -9.27 -3.42 6.65
CA GLY A 105 -9.88 -4.75 6.65
C GLY A 105 -10.57 -5.05 7.99
N GLU A 106 -9.78 -5.24 9.05
CA GLU A 106 -10.30 -5.72 10.34
C GLU A 106 -10.73 -4.60 11.32
N ALA A 107 -11.53 -4.97 12.33
CA ALA A 107 -11.95 -4.06 13.40
C ALA A 107 -10.77 -3.47 14.20
N MET A 108 -9.67 -4.22 14.36
CA MET A 108 -8.45 -3.69 14.97
C MET A 108 -7.78 -2.63 14.08
N GLU A 109 -7.82 -2.78 12.75
CA GLU A 109 -7.29 -1.79 11.82
C GLU A 109 -8.12 -0.50 11.85
N ARG A 110 -9.45 -0.61 12.00
CA ARG A 110 -10.32 0.55 12.28
C ARG A 110 -9.88 1.27 13.54
N LYS A 111 -9.67 0.53 14.64
CA LYS A 111 -9.22 1.12 15.91
C LYS A 111 -7.84 1.79 15.77
N ALA A 112 -6.91 1.22 15.02
CA ALA A 112 -5.59 1.81 14.75
C ALA A 112 -5.72 3.13 13.97
N LEU A 113 -6.57 3.17 12.94
CA LEU A 113 -6.87 4.37 12.15
C LEU A 113 -7.42 5.50 13.04
N PHE A 114 -8.42 5.20 13.88
CA PHE A 114 -9.07 6.21 14.73
C PHE A 114 -8.24 6.62 15.96
N SER A 115 -7.33 5.77 16.43
CA SER A 115 -6.50 6.06 17.60
C SER A 115 -5.18 6.78 17.28
N ARG A 116 -4.87 7.02 16.00
CA ARG A 116 -3.54 7.50 15.52
C ARG A 116 -2.35 6.70 16.07
N ARG A 117 -2.58 5.52 16.64
CA ARG A 117 -1.55 4.61 17.13
C ARG A 117 -1.04 3.78 15.97
N GLN A 118 -0.26 4.40 15.10
CA GLN A 118 0.73 3.64 14.35
C GLN A 118 1.75 3.15 15.40
N PHE A 119 1.81 1.84 15.64
CA PHE A 119 2.87 1.28 16.47
C PHE A 119 4.20 1.73 15.87
N LYS A 120 5.08 2.41 16.65
CA LYS A 120 6.33 3.06 16.21
C LYS A 120 7.02 2.34 15.04
N LEU A 121 7.09 2.98 13.87
CA LEU A 121 7.87 2.51 12.72
C LEU A 121 9.29 2.19 13.19
N THR A 122 9.58 0.91 13.38
CA THR A 122 10.95 0.40 13.41
C THR A 122 11.43 0.43 11.98
N GLN A 123 12.70 0.83 11.75
CA GLN A 123 13.37 0.88 10.45
C GLN A 123 12.73 -0.12 9.50
N GLN A 124 12.03 0.43 8.51
CA GLN A 124 11.22 -0.31 7.56
C GLN A 124 11.98 -1.55 7.12
N ALA A 125 11.33 -2.71 7.21
CA ALA A 125 11.82 -3.87 6.54
C ALA A 125 11.96 -3.52 5.07
N GLN A 126 13.22 -3.43 4.66
CA GLN A 126 13.67 -3.40 3.29
C GLN A 126 12.71 -4.23 2.44
N ALA A 127 12.06 -3.60 1.46
CA ALA A 127 11.32 -4.29 0.43
C ALA A 127 12.32 -5.13 -0.39
N LYS A 128 12.70 -6.30 0.13
CA LYS A 128 13.50 -7.27 -0.59
C LYS A 128 12.60 -7.98 -1.60
N GLY A 129 12.79 -7.63 -2.87
CA GLY A 129 12.42 -8.46 -4.01
C GLY A 129 11.01 -8.26 -4.53
N PHE A 130 10.88 -7.31 -5.47
CA PHE A 130 10.06 -7.58 -6.64
C PHE A 130 10.83 -8.59 -7.50
N GLY A 131 10.42 -9.85 -7.41
CA GLY A 131 10.90 -10.99 -8.18
C GLY A 131 9.80 -12.03 -8.22
#